data_AF-A0A0N0IB72-F1
#
_entry.id   AF-A0A0N0IB72-F1
#
_cell.length_a   1.000
_cell.length_b   1.000
_cell.length_c   1.000
_cell.angle_alpha   90.00
_cell.angle_beta   90.00
_cell.angle_gamma   90.00
#
_symmetry.space_group_name_H-M   'P 1'
#
loop_
_entity.id
_entity.type
_entity.pdbx_description
1 polymer ?
#
loop_
_entity_poly.entity_id
_entity_poly.type
_entity_poly.pdbx_seq_one_letter_code
_entity_poly.pdbx_strand_id
1 'polypeptide(L)' 'MKDILLGGVVYLPGITLVFFFGFFLWLLVRICYVGSVKKLHYAGNVFDISILFTCFLITHLALKFWLST' A
#
# COMPACT_ATOMS: atom_id res chain seq x y z
N MET A 1 -2.58 4.13 -30.02
CA MET A 1 -2.06 5.01 -28.94
C MET A 1 -3.16 5.62 -28.07
N LYS A 2 -4.33 5.99 -28.63
CA LYS A 2 -5.48 6.48 -27.84
C LYS A 2 -5.99 5.46 -26.80
N ASP A 3 -5.97 4.17 -27.10
CA ASP A 3 -6.44 3.12 -26.18
C ASP A 3 -5.54 2.93 -24.94
N ILE A 4 -4.23 3.15 -25.09
CA ILE A 4 -3.26 3.11 -23.99
C ILE A 4 -3.48 4.30 -23.05
N LEU A 5 -3.78 5.47 -23.62
CA LEU A 5 -4.14 6.68 -22.87
C LEU A 5 -5.46 6.48 -22.12
N LEU A 6 -6.47 5.89 -22.75
CA LEU A 6 -7.77 5.64 -22.12
C LEU A 6 -7.65 4.62 -20.97
N GLY A 7 -6.94 3.52 -21.20
CA GLY A 7 -6.66 2.52 -20.15
C GLY A 7 -5.85 3.11 -18.98
N GLY A 8 -4.85 3.95 -19.28
CA GLY A 8 -4.05 4.64 -18.27
C GLY A 8 -4.86 5.60 -17.41
N VAL A 9 -5.75 6.40 -18.02
CA VAL A 9 -6.60 7.38 -17.29
C VAL A 9 -7.59 6.70 -16.34
N VAL A 10 -8.07 5.50 -16.66
CA VAL A 10 -8.97 4.74 -15.77
C VAL A 10 -8.19 3.99 -14.68
N TYR A 11 -6.99 3.49 -15.01
CA TYR A 11 -6.18 2.69 -14.09
C TYR A 11 -5.40 3.53 -13.06
N LEU A 12 -4.87 4.69 -13.47
CA LEU A 12 -4.10 5.61 -12.62
C LEU A 12 -4.83 6.07 -11.35
N PRO A 13 -6.11 6.50 -11.39
CA PRO A 13 -6.80 6.93 -10.17
C PRO A 13 -7.01 5.76 -9.21
N GLY A 14 -7.27 4.55 -9.72
CA GLY A 14 -7.42 3.34 -8.91
C GLY A 14 -6.14 2.99 -8.16
N ILE A 15 -5.00 2.96 -8.86
CA ILE A 15 -3.72 2.65 -8.22
C ILE A 15 -3.27 3.75 -7.24
N THR A 16 -3.59 5.01 -7.55
CA THR A 16 -3.31 6.15 -6.66
C THR A 16 -4.06 6.02 -5.35
N LEU A 17 -5.33 5.61 -5.37
CA LEU A 17 -6.12 5.36 -4.16
C LEU A 17 -5.53 4.23 -3.32
N VAL A 18 -5.09 3.14 -3.95
CA VAL A 18 -4.43 2.01 -3.25
C VAL A 18 -3.16 2.48 -2.55
N PHE A 19 -2.30 3.25 -3.23
CA PHE A 19 -1.10 3.80 -2.62
C PHE A 19 -1.41 4.78 -1.49
N PHE A 20 -2.40 5.65 -1.68
CA PHE A 20 -2.79 6.63 -0.66
C PHE A 20 -3.29 5.92 0.61
N PHE A 21 -4.30 5.07 0.50
CA PHE A 21 -4.88 4.38 1.66
C PHE A 21 -3.89 3.40 2.30
N GLY A 22 -3.12 2.65 1.51
CA GLY A 22 -2.16 1.71 2.06
C GLY A 22 -0.98 2.39 2.75
N PHE A 23 -0.60 3.60 2.33
CA PHE A 23 0.42 4.39 3.02
C PHE A 23 -0.08 4.86 4.40
N PHE A 24 -1.31 5.35 4.49
CA PHE A 24 -1.92 5.71 5.78
C PHE A 24 -2.13 4.50 6.69
N LEU A 25 -2.55 3.37 6.13
CA LEU A 25 -2.67 2.11 6.86
C LEU A 25 -1.31 1.69 7.42
N TRP A 26 -0.25 1.74 6.60
CA TRP A 26 1.10 1.45 7.05
C TRP A 26 1.53 2.38 8.19
N LEU A 27 1.29 3.69 8.09
CA LEU A 27 1.59 4.64 9.17
C LEU A 27 0.90 4.28 10.49
N LEU A 28 -0.37 3.84 10.43
CA LEU A 28 -1.12 3.38 11.61
C LEU A 28 -0.49 2.13 12.22
N VAL A 29 -0.20 1.10 11.41
CA VAL A 29 0.41 -0.15 11.89
C VAL A 29 1.83 0.11 12.42
N ARG A 30 2.56 1.05 11.81
CA ARG A 30 3.93 1.42 12.19
C ARG A 30 4.05 1.86 13.64
N ILE A 31 3.03 2.55 14.17
CA ILE A 31 2.98 2.96 15.58
C ILE A 31 3.13 1.75 16.51
N CYS A 32 2.60 0.58 16.14
CA CYS A 32 2.63 -0.62 16.97
C CYS A 32 4.01 -1.29 17.06
N TYR A 33 4.84 -1.21 16.02
CA TYR A 33 6.09 -1.97 15.94
C TYR A 33 7.36 -1.13 15.82
N VAL A 34 7.26 0.18 15.58
CA VAL A 34 8.43 1.07 15.36
C VAL A 34 9.44 1.03 16.52
N GLY A 35 8.98 0.86 17.76
CA GLY A 35 9.85 0.75 18.94
C GLY A 35 10.70 -0.52 18.97
N SER A 36 10.17 -1.63 18.45
CA SER A 36 10.85 -2.93 18.40
C SER A 36 11.83 -3.01 17.23
N VAL A 37 11.45 -2.43 16.09
CA VAL A 37 12.15 -2.53 14.81
C VAL A 37 13.38 -1.62 14.74
N LYS A 38 13.37 -0.47 15.44
CA LYS A 38 14.51 0.46 15.52
C LYS A 38 15.80 -0.14 16.11
N LYS A 39 15.70 -1.24 16.86
CA LYS A 39 16.87 -1.91 17.48
C LYS A 39 17.71 -2.70 16.47
N LEU A 40 17.16 -3.02 15.30
CA LEU A 40 17.79 -3.82 14.27
C LEU A 40 17.92 -2.98 13.00
N HIS A 41 19.05 -2.27 12.82
CA HIS A 41 19.21 -1.26 11.77
C HIS A 41 18.95 -1.78 10.33
N TYR A 42 19.39 -3.01 10.02
CA TYR A 42 19.24 -3.59 8.68
C TYR A 42 17.97 -4.43 8.54
N ALA A 43 17.75 -5.38 9.45
CA ALA A 43 16.56 -6.24 9.43
C ALA A 43 15.27 -5.44 9.68
N GLY A 44 15.36 -4.33 10.41
CA GLY A 44 14.22 -3.49 10.71
C GLY A 44 13.69 -2.72 9.50
N ASN A 45 14.57 -2.22 8.63
CA ASN A 45 14.16 -1.58 7.37
C ASN A 45 13.50 -2.58 6.43
N VAL A 46 14.02 -3.81 6.33
CA VAL A 46 13.42 -4.88 5.51
C VAL A 46 12.01 -5.22 6.02
N PHE A 47 11.84 -5.29 7.35
CA PHE A 47 10.55 -5.53 7.98
C PHE A 47 9.56 -4.36 7.80
N ASP A 48 10.01 -3.11 7.90
CA ASP A 48 9.17 -1.92 7.66
C ASP A 48 8.66 -1.90 6.21
N ILE A 49 9.53 -2.21 5.25
CA ILE A 49 9.18 -2.30 3.82
C ILE A 49 8.23 -3.47 3.56
N SER A 50 8.44 -4.64 4.17
CA SER A 50 7.54 -5.79 3.97
C SER A 50 6.13 -5.51 4.51
N ILE A 51 6.01 -4.81 5.64
CA ILE A 51 4.71 -4.37 6.17
C ILE A 51 4.06 -3.35 5.25
N LEU A 52 4.82 -2.40 4.70
CA LEU A 52 4.30 -1.43 3.72
C LEU A 52 3.68 -2.14 2.50
N PHE A 53 4.39 -3.11 1.90
CA PHE A 53 3.84 -3.91 0.79
C PHE A 53 2.63 -4.73 1.19
N THR A 54 2.62 -5.30 2.40
CA THR A 54 1.47 -6.04 2.93
C THR A 54 0.26 -5.10 3.08
N CYS A 55 0.47 -3.87 3.55
CA CYS A 55 -0.59 -2.87 3.66
C CYS A 55 -1.16 -2.51 2.28
N PHE A 56 -0.32 -2.28 1.27
CA PHE A 56 -0.79 -2.06 -0.11
C PHE A 56 -1.60 -3.24 -0.65
N LEU A 57 -1.18 -4.47 -0.39
CA LEU A 57 -1.92 -5.67 -0.80
C LEU A 57 -3.30 -5.75 -0.13
N ILE A 58 -3.37 -5.51 1.18
CA ILE A 58 -4.64 -5.51 1.93
C ILE A 58 -5.58 -4.43 1.39
N THR A 59 -5.08 -3.21 1.20
CA THR A 59 -5.84 -2.10 0.64
C THR A 59 -6.34 -2.40 -0.76
N HIS A 60 -5.51 -3.00 -1.62
CA HIS A 60 -5.90 -3.41 -2.96
C HIS A 60 -7.02 -4.45 -2.94
N LEU A 61 -6.90 -5.49 -2.09
CA LEU A 61 -7.94 -6.51 -1.94
C LEU A 61 -9.26 -5.94 -1.40
N ALA A 62 -9.19 -5.03 -0.43
CA ALA A 62 -10.36 -4.36 0.13
C ALA A 62 -11.08 -3.49 -0.92
N LEU A 63 -10.34 -2.68 -1.67
CA LEU A 63 -10.90 -1.87 -2.77
C LEU A 63 -11.48 -2.73 -3.88
N LYS A 64 -10.80 -3.83 -4.24
CA LYS A 64 -11.31 -4.79 -5.21
C LYS A 64 -12.62 -5.44 -4.74
N PHE A 65 -12.69 -5.84 -3.48
CA PHE A 65 -13.90 -6.42 -2.89
C PHE A 65 -15.04 -5.40 -2.91
N TRP A 66 -14.78 -4.17 -2.47
CA TRP A 66 -15.77 -3.09 -2.45
C TRP A 66 -16.32 -2.75 -3.84
N LEU A 67 -15.46 -2.67 -4.86
CA LEU A 67 -15.86 -2.43 -6.25
C LEU A 67 -16.60 -3.61 -6.90
N SER A 68 -16.47 -4.81 -6.33
CA SER A 68 -17.12 -6.03 -6.82
C SER A 68 -18.49 -6.30 -6.16
N THR A 69 -18.90 -5.46 -5.20
CA THR A 69 -20.18 -5.55 -4.48
C THR A 69 -21.14 -4.50 -5.03
#